data_AF-A0A2S6HDA6-F1
#
_entry.id   AF-A0A2S6HDA6-F1
#
_cell.length_a   1.000
_cell.length_b   1.000
_cell.length_c   1.000
_cell.angle_alpha   90.00
_cell.angle_beta   90.00
_cell.angle_gamma   90.00
#
_symmetry.space_group_name_H-M   'P 1'
#
loop_
_entity.id
_entity.type
_entity.pdbx_description
1 polymer ?
#
loop_
_entity_poly.entity_id
_entity_poly.type
_entity_poly.pdbx_seq_one_letter_code
_entity_poly.pdbx_strand_id
1 'polypeptide(L)'
;MKKILFLTVLLSAAAAFADDAKNEWHNTTLSDATIKKIQDAKYQYKKCVSDEMQKTAHQEQESRQATEEIMRQCESVLSQMREVYLAEKVPGIIADRHLKQMRMQTTRNVLQGMMFGEAARKSGQQ
;
A
#
# COMPACT_ATOMS: atom_id res chain seq x y z
N MET A 1 38.60 -40.89 16.24
CA MET A 1 38.16 -40.30 14.95
C MET A 1 36.77 -39.65 15.01
N LYS A 2 35.75 -40.26 15.63
CA LYS A 2 34.37 -39.70 15.69
C LYS A 2 34.25 -38.34 16.41
N LYS A 3 35.03 -38.12 17.48
CA LYS A 3 35.02 -36.83 18.23
C LYS A 3 35.68 -35.66 17.48
N ILE A 4 36.60 -35.94 16.56
CA ILE A 4 37.30 -34.92 15.75
C ILE A 4 36.37 -34.41 14.64
N LEU A 5 35.55 -35.30 14.06
CA LEU A 5 34.50 -34.94 13.11
C LEU A 5 33.42 -34.04 13.74
N PHE A 6 33.03 -34.28 15.00
CA PHE A 6 32.07 -33.41 15.67
C PHE A 6 32.63 -32.01 15.96
N LEU A 7 33.92 -31.91 16.33
CA LEU A 7 34.55 -30.63 16.62
C LEU A 7 34.69 -29.75 15.36
N THR A 8 35.00 -30.37 14.21
CA THR A 8 35.14 -29.67 12.92
C THR A 8 33.80 -29.18 12.36
N VAL A 9 32.70 -29.87 12.63
CA VAL A 9 31.34 -29.42 12.29
C VAL A 9 30.88 -28.26 13.19
N LEU A 10 31.23 -28.29 14.49
CA LEU A 10 30.90 -27.21 15.42
C LEU A 10 31.67 -25.92 15.14
N LEU A 11 32.94 -26.00 14.73
CA LEU A 11 33.70 -24.80 14.34
C LEU A 11 33.22 -24.17 13.03
N SER A 12 32.73 -24.98 12.08
CA SER A 12 32.23 -24.45 10.79
C SER A 12 30.86 -23.79 10.90
N ALA A 13 30.05 -24.11 11.92
CA ALA A 13 28.81 -23.40 12.22
C ALA A 13 29.02 -21.98 12.78
N ALA A 14 30.15 -21.72 13.44
CA ALA A 14 30.46 -20.41 14.04
C ALA A 14 31.01 -19.38 13.04
N ALA A 15 31.40 -19.81 11.83
CA ALA A 15 31.96 -18.95 10.79
C ALA A 15 30.93 -18.57 9.69
N ALA A 16 29.72 -19.11 9.76
CA ALA A 16 28.63 -18.76 8.85
C ALA A 16 27.97 -17.44 9.28
N PHE A 17 28.71 -16.34 9.20
CA PHE A 17 28.10 -15.01 9.23
C PHE A 17 27.57 -14.71 7.84
N ALA A 18 26.28 -14.40 7.74
CA ALA A 18 25.67 -13.86 6.53
C ALA A 18 26.11 -12.39 6.34
N ASP A 19 27.42 -12.18 6.19
CA ASP A 19 28.01 -10.89 5.83
C ASP A 19 28.00 -10.77 4.31
N ASP A 20 26.79 -10.60 3.77
CA ASP A 20 26.60 -10.25 2.37
C ASP A 20 26.56 -8.73 2.28
N ALA A 21 27.61 -8.12 1.72
CA ALA A 21 27.68 -6.68 1.50
C ALA A 21 26.48 -6.13 0.68
N LYS A 22 25.73 -7.00 -0.04
CA LYS A 22 24.49 -6.62 -0.74
C LYS A 22 23.25 -6.59 0.17
N ASN A 23 23.33 -7.16 1.36
CA ASN A 23 22.27 -7.23 2.37
C ASN A 23 22.57 -6.40 3.62
N GLU A 24 23.65 -5.60 3.64
CA GLU A 24 23.84 -4.61 4.69
C GLU A 24 22.69 -3.61 4.68
N TRP A 25 21.97 -3.54 5.79
CA TRP A 25 20.91 -2.57 5.97
C TRP A 25 21.51 -1.18 6.15
N HIS A 26 21.45 -0.36 5.12
CA HIS A 26 21.74 1.06 5.23
C HIS A 26 20.50 1.80 5.73
N ASN A 27 20.61 2.43 6.90
CA ASN A 27 19.54 3.26 7.42
C ASN A 27 19.28 4.41 6.45
N THR A 28 18.10 4.45 5.86
CA THR A 28 17.65 5.54 4.99
C THR A 28 16.65 6.36 5.75
N THR A 29 16.90 7.67 5.86
CA THR A 29 15.91 8.61 6.37
C THR A 29 15.27 9.31 5.19
N LEU A 30 13.93 9.33 5.14
CA LEU A 30 13.21 10.14 4.17
C LEU A 30 13.34 11.60 4.62
N SER A 31 13.72 12.49 3.70
CA SER A 31 13.74 13.91 4.01
C SER A 31 12.33 14.44 4.29
N ASP A 32 12.19 15.53 5.03
CA ASP A 32 10.89 16.17 5.24
C ASP A 32 10.23 16.57 3.92
N ALA A 33 11.02 16.97 2.93
CA ALA A 33 10.53 17.27 1.59
C ALA A 33 9.94 16.02 0.90
N THR A 34 10.59 14.88 1.06
CA THR A 34 10.13 13.58 0.57
C THR A 34 8.83 13.16 1.25
N ILE A 35 8.79 13.26 2.59
CA ILE A 35 7.60 12.94 3.39
C ILE A 35 6.42 13.81 2.95
N LYS A 36 6.66 15.11 2.73
CA LYS A 36 5.64 16.04 2.24
C LYS A 36 5.09 15.62 0.87
N LYS A 37 5.94 15.29 -0.11
CA LYS A 37 5.49 14.80 -1.42
C LYS A 37 4.64 13.53 -1.30
N ILE A 38 5.04 12.59 -0.44
CA ILE A 38 4.29 11.34 -0.19
C ILE A 38 2.92 11.66 0.43
N GLN A 39 2.87 12.59 1.39
CA GLN A 39 1.62 13.02 2.03
C GLN A 39 0.70 13.73 1.04
N ASP A 40 1.24 14.62 0.19
CA ASP A 40 0.49 15.33 -0.83
C ASP A 40 -0.10 14.33 -1.86
N ALA A 41 0.69 13.38 -2.35
CA ALA A 41 0.21 12.33 -3.26
C ALA A 41 -0.88 11.46 -2.61
N LYS A 42 -0.69 11.08 -1.34
CA LYS A 42 -1.72 10.35 -0.57
C LYS A 42 -3.00 11.16 -0.41
N TYR A 43 -2.89 12.46 -0.19
CA TYR A 43 -4.04 13.36 -0.12
C TYR A 43 -4.79 13.40 -1.46
N GLN A 44 -4.08 13.57 -2.59
CA GLN A 44 -4.71 13.58 -3.91
C GLN A 44 -5.47 12.29 -4.21
N TYR A 45 -4.89 11.13 -3.87
CA TYR A 45 -5.57 9.85 -4.04
C TYR A 45 -6.85 9.74 -3.21
N LYS A 46 -6.80 10.12 -1.93
CA LYS A 46 -7.99 10.13 -1.06
C LYS A 46 -9.04 11.13 -1.53
N LYS A 47 -8.60 12.29 -2.02
CA LYS A 47 -9.48 13.31 -2.59
C LYS A 47 -10.21 12.77 -3.82
N CYS A 48 -9.49 12.17 -4.77
CA CYS A 48 -10.11 11.50 -5.91
C CYS A 48 -11.21 10.54 -5.47
N VAL A 49 -10.91 9.64 -4.53
CA VAL A 49 -11.89 8.67 -4.03
C VAL A 49 -13.10 9.36 -3.40
N SER A 50 -12.89 10.40 -2.59
CA SER A 50 -13.98 11.17 -1.98
C SER A 50 -14.84 11.89 -3.02
N ASP A 51 -14.22 12.48 -4.04
CA ASP A 51 -14.90 13.21 -5.11
C ASP A 51 -15.72 12.23 -5.96
N GLU A 52 -15.16 11.06 -6.30
CA GLU A 52 -15.89 9.98 -6.98
C GLU A 52 -17.09 9.50 -6.15
N MET A 53 -16.91 9.22 -4.85
CA MET A 53 -18.00 8.78 -3.97
C MET A 53 -19.20 9.74 -3.92
N GLN A 54 -18.99 11.03 -4.17
CA GLN A 54 -20.05 12.04 -4.17
C GLN A 54 -20.85 12.10 -5.48
N LYS A 55 -20.35 11.47 -6.56
CA LYS A 55 -21.05 11.49 -7.85
C LYS A 55 -22.34 10.69 -7.79
N THR A 56 -23.40 11.26 -8.34
CA THR A 56 -24.72 10.62 -8.43
C THR A 56 -24.70 9.34 -9.27
N ALA A 57 -23.78 9.23 -10.24
CA ALA A 57 -23.61 8.04 -11.08
C ALA A 57 -23.38 6.73 -10.28
N HIS A 58 -22.86 6.82 -9.06
CA HIS A 58 -22.61 5.67 -8.19
C HIS A 58 -23.75 5.40 -7.20
N GLN A 59 -24.72 6.29 -7.08
CA GLN A 59 -25.82 6.16 -6.11
C GLN A 59 -26.83 5.10 -6.53
N GLU A 60 -27.07 4.90 -7.83
CA GLU A 60 -28.03 3.89 -8.29
C GLU A 60 -27.41 2.50 -8.44
N GLN A 61 -26.08 2.41 -8.34
CA GLN A 61 -25.34 1.16 -8.45
C GLN A 61 -25.38 0.35 -7.15
N GLU A 62 -25.25 -0.97 -7.27
CA GLU A 62 -24.98 -1.85 -6.13
C GLU A 62 -23.61 -1.51 -5.51
N SER A 63 -23.52 -1.61 -4.18
CA SER A 63 -22.37 -1.15 -3.40
C SER A 63 -21.01 -1.66 -3.88
N ARG A 64 -20.89 -2.94 -4.27
CA ARG A 64 -19.63 -3.53 -4.75
C ARG A 64 -19.29 -3.02 -6.13
N GLN A 65 -20.26 -2.98 -7.05
CA GLN A 65 -20.06 -2.45 -8.39
C GLN A 65 -19.61 -0.98 -8.35
N ALA A 66 -20.28 -0.17 -7.54
CA ALA A 66 -19.91 1.24 -7.35
C ALA A 66 -18.48 1.36 -6.79
N THR A 67 -18.16 0.54 -5.78
CA THR A 67 -16.82 0.53 -5.18
C THR A 67 -15.75 0.17 -6.21
N GLU A 68 -15.95 -0.88 -7.01
CA GLU A 68 -14.98 -1.28 -8.03
C GLU A 68 -14.74 -0.17 -9.06
N GLU A 69 -15.81 0.49 -9.50
CA GLU A 69 -15.75 1.58 -10.46
C GLU A 69 -15.03 2.82 -9.90
N ILE A 70 -15.38 3.25 -8.68
CA ILE A 70 -14.71 4.36 -7.97
C ILE A 70 -13.21 4.09 -7.85
N MET A 71 -12.84 2.90 -7.40
CA MET A 71 -11.43 2.52 -7.24
C MET A 71 -10.69 2.52 -8.58
N ARG A 72 -11.35 2.05 -9.66
CA ARG A 72 -10.79 2.02 -11.01
C ARG A 72 -10.50 3.42 -11.54
N GLN A 73 -11.39 4.39 -11.30
CA GLN A 73 -11.20 5.78 -11.76
C GLN A 73 -9.99 6.44 -11.07
N CYS A 74 -9.74 6.10 -9.80
CA CYS A 74 -8.62 6.67 -9.02
C CYS A 74 -7.30 5.90 -9.12
N GLU A 75 -7.21 4.80 -9.87
CA GLU A 75 -5.99 3.98 -9.97
C GLU A 75 -4.81 4.75 -10.59
N SER A 76 -5.08 5.65 -11.55
CA SER A 76 -4.07 6.52 -12.17
C SER A 76 -3.49 7.55 -11.18
N VAL A 77 -4.28 8.00 -10.22
CA VAL A 77 -3.81 8.91 -9.15
C VAL A 77 -2.95 8.14 -8.16
N LEU A 78 -3.32 6.89 -7.85
CA LEU A 78 -2.51 6.01 -7.01
C LEU A 78 -1.15 5.71 -7.65
N SER A 79 -1.09 5.53 -8.98
CA SER A 79 0.18 5.26 -9.68
C SER A 79 1.16 6.43 -9.62
N GLN A 80 0.69 7.69 -9.58
CA GLN A 80 1.56 8.86 -9.38
C GLN A 80 2.32 8.79 -8.04
N MET A 81 1.71 8.23 -7.00
CA MET A 81 2.39 8.02 -5.72
C MET A 81 3.56 7.04 -5.83
N ARG A 82 3.50 6.09 -6.76
CA ARG A 82 4.62 5.19 -7.07
C ARG A 82 5.81 5.95 -7.63
N GLU A 83 5.58 6.92 -8.51
CA GLU A 83 6.62 7.74 -9.11
C GLU A 83 7.36 8.57 -8.03
N VAL A 84 6.62 9.10 -7.05
CA VAL A 84 7.21 9.78 -5.89
C VAL A 84 8.13 8.84 -5.10
N TYR A 85 7.72 7.60 -4.85
CA TYR A 85 8.57 6.62 -4.15
C TYR A 85 9.86 6.30 -4.93
N LEU A 86 9.75 6.09 -6.24
CA LEU A 86 10.89 5.72 -7.07
C LEU A 86 11.87 6.88 -7.26
N ALA A 87 11.38 8.11 -7.40
CA ALA A 87 12.22 9.31 -7.46
C ALA A 87 13.09 9.48 -6.21
N GLU A 88 12.61 8.98 -5.07
CA GLU A 88 13.26 9.05 -3.77
C GLU A 88 14.02 7.75 -3.44
N LYS A 89 14.25 6.90 -4.46
CA LYS A 89 15.02 5.65 -4.40
C LYS A 89 14.47 4.61 -3.41
N VAL A 90 13.18 4.68 -3.08
CA VAL A 90 12.52 3.62 -2.32
C VAL A 90 12.48 2.35 -3.19
N PRO A 91 12.90 1.18 -2.68
CA PRO A 91 12.85 -0.05 -3.45
C PRO A 91 11.43 -0.34 -3.97
N GLY A 92 11.31 -0.67 -5.26
CA GLY A 92 10.02 -0.85 -5.92
C GLY A 92 9.09 -1.84 -5.20
N ILE A 93 9.63 -2.95 -4.69
CA ILE A 93 8.87 -3.93 -3.92
C ILE A 93 8.24 -3.37 -2.64
N ILE A 94 8.91 -2.40 -1.99
CA ILE A 94 8.42 -1.74 -0.78
C ILE A 94 7.34 -0.73 -1.15
N ALA A 95 7.56 0.06 -2.21
CA ALA A 95 6.58 0.99 -2.75
C ALA A 95 5.29 0.25 -3.14
N ASP A 96 5.40 -0.82 -3.93
CA ASP A 96 4.27 -1.59 -4.44
C ASP A 96 3.48 -2.26 -3.29
N ARG A 97 4.17 -2.76 -2.27
CA ARG A 97 3.52 -3.32 -1.07
C ARG A 97 2.70 -2.26 -0.34
N HIS A 98 3.26 -1.07 -0.13
CA HIS A 98 2.57 0.00 0.57
C HIS A 98 1.38 0.54 -0.23
N LEU A 99 1.53 0.71 -1.55
CA LEU A 99 0.43 1.13 -2.42
C LEU A 99 -0.70 0.11 -2.44
N LYS A 100 -0.39 -1.20 -2.50
CA LYS A 100 -1.38 -2.27 -2.39
C LYS A 100 -2.12 -2.22 -1.05
N GLN A 101 -1.41 -2.01 0.04
CA GLN A 101 -2.02 -1.87 1.37
C GLN A 101 -2.97 -0.66 1.41
N MET A 102 -2.53 0.49 0.90
CA MET A 102 -3.34 1.70 0.85
C MET A 102 -4.61 1.51 0.01
N ARG A 103 -4.46 0.88 -1.17
CA ARG A 103 -5.58 0.52 -2.04
C ARG A 103 -6.61 -0.33 -1.30
N MET A 104 -6.17 -1.43 -0.68
CA MET A 104 -7.07 -2.34 0.05
C MET A 104 -7.79 -1.65 1.22
N GLN A 105 -7.09 -0.83 2.00
CA GLN A 105 -7.71 -0.08 3.11
C GLN A 105 -8.75 0.91 2.59
N THR A 106 -8.42 1.61 1.50
CA THR A 106 -9.33 2.59 0.89
C THR A 106 -10.55 1.91 0.31
N THR A 107 -10.39 0.80 -0.42
CA THR A 107 -11.51 -0.01 -0.95
C THR A 107 -12.46 -0.46 0.15
N ARG A 108 -11.95 -0.90 1.30
CA ARG A 108 -12.80 -1.31 2.45
C ARG A 108 -13.64 -0.14 2.97
N ASN A 109 -13.05 1.04 3.09
CA ASN A 109 -13.75 2.23 3.56
C ASN A 109 -14.82 2.69 2.55
N VAL A 110 -14.48 2.68 1.25
CA VAL A 110 -15.43 3.01 0.18
C VAL A 110 -16.60 2.03 0.21
N LEU A 111 -16.33 0.72 0.23
CA LEU A 111 -17.36 -0.30 0.28
C LEU A 111 -18.30 -0.09 1.47
N GLN A 112 -17.74 0.15 2.65
CA GLN A 112 -18.53 0.42 3.85
C GLN A 112 -19.43 1.65 3.65
N GLY A 113 -18.89 2.75 3.11
CA GLY A 113 -19.67 3.95 2.80
C GLY A 113 -20.78 3.69 1.78
N MET A 114 -20.49 2.96 0.70
CA MET A 114 -21.48 2.62 -0.33
C MET A 114 -22.57 1.70 0.20
N MET A 115 -22.23 0.71 1.04
CA MET A 115 -23.21 -0.17 1.70
C MET A 115 -24.14 0.63 2.63
N PHE A 116 -23.61 1.58 3.40
CA PHE A 116 -24.45 2.45 4.23
C PHE A 116 -25.38 3.32 3.38
N GLY A 117 -24.87 3.93 2.31
CA GLY A 117 -25.68 4.71 1.39
C GLY A 117 -26.78 3.88 0.74
N GLU A 118 -26.46 2.68 0.28
CA GLU A 118 -27.43 1.75 -0.32
C GLU A 118 -28.51 1.33 0.69
N ALA A 119 -28.13 1.00 1.91
CA ALA A 119 -29.08 0.64 2.97
C ALA A 119 -30.02 1.81 3.32
N ALA A 120 -29.50 3.04 3.38
CA ALA A 120 -30.30 4.25 3.64
C ALA A 120 -31.32 4.50 2.53
N ARG A 121 -30.95 4.32 1.25
CA ARG A 121 -31.89 4.39 0.12
C ARG A 121 -32.98 3.31 0.20
N LYS A 122 -32.57 2.07 0.45
CA LYS A 122 -33.50 0.92 0.54
C LYS A 122 -34.48 1.03 1.72
N SER A 123 -34.12 1.75 2.79
CA SER A 123 -34.99 1.96 3.95
C SER A 123 -35.85 3.23 3.86
N GLY A 124 -35.73 4.03 2.79
CA GLY A 124 -36.47 5.29 2.61
C GLY A 124 -35.98 6.43 3.51
N GLN A 125 -34.72 6.38 3.96
CA GLN A 125 -34.09 7.41 4.79
C GLN A 125 -33.34 8.49 3.99
N GLN A 126 -33.41 8.45 2.66
CA GLN A 126 -32.82 9.42 1.73
C GLN A 126 -33.90 10.00 0.81
#